data_AF-A0AAX2QY36-F1
#
_entry.id   AF-A0AAX2QY36-F1
#
_cell.length_a   1.000
_cell.length_b   1.000
_cell.length_c   1.000
_cell.angle_alpha   90.00
_cell.angle_beta   90.00
_cell.angle_gamma   90.00
#
_symmetry.space_group_name_H-M   'P 1'
#
loop_
_entity.id
_entity.type
_entity.pdbx_description
1 polymer ?
#
loop_
_entity_poly.entity_id
_entity_poly.type
_entity_poly.pdbx_seq_one_letter_code
_entity_poly.pdbx_strand_id
1 'polypeptide(L)'
;MPLVTRTGQVSFAPKGDKGDKGARIRMRVWGASVSYLEGKQGQQFYDIVLYDNLLYLCIRSHTSVSTETPKQNVASGKIKYWEVAQSWTFIATKLLLTEKIKASMIDADGIRAVNVDISGKITADSGRIGPFSIDSGMLSSKTLYEGTDSHVGFNLSAGQIEFYNERTFARVKIGGNTKFVTIEGISYDAGIDIQSPNAMIGMHIKTLSIPLFVEGGNIFLHPNNDSYVSLHGIVGNWRNISVSTSLNNNDDNVMFINTGNIEVTLPPDVPGHTIYFKRMSGGVRLTGGRILPAPGGKEMSSIDLDYASGFVKCMGNYWVMFYCG
;
A
#
# COMPACT_ATOMS: atom_id res chain seq x y z
N MET A 1 -27.81 52.62 -62.94
CA MET A 1 -28.39 51.49 -62.18
C MET A 1 -29.85 51.80 -61.89
N PRO A 2 -30.81 51.12 -62.53
CA PRO A 2 -32.23 51.35 -62.27
C PRO A 2 -32.68 50.55 -61.04
N LEU A 3 -33.30 51.23 -60.08
CA LEU A 3 -33.97 50.64 -58.92
C LEU A 3 -35.25 49.94 -59.39
N VAL A 4 -35.33 48.62 -59.22
CA VAL A 4 -36.56 47.85 -59.41
C VAL A 4 -37.20 47.65 -58.04
N THR A 5 -38.28 48.38 -57.77
CA THR A 5 -39.10 48.20 -56.57
C THR A 5 -40.19 47.17 -56.88
N ARG A 6 -40.05 45.96 -56.33
CA ARG A 6 -41.02 44.87 -56.49
C ARG A 6 -42.12 45.04 -55.43
N THR A 7 -43.26 45.62 -55.78
CA THR A 7 -44.45 45.68 -54.92
C THR A 7 -45.11 44.29 -54.87
N GLY A 8 -44.65 43.45 -53.95
CA GLY A 8 -45.33 42.19 -53.61
C GLY A 8 -46.53 42.48 -52.74
N GLN A 9 -47.73 42.28 -53.29
CA GLN A 9 -48.98 42.33 -52.53
C GLN A 9 -49.09 41.04 -51.69
N VAL A 10 -48.84 41.13 -50.38
CA VAL A 10 -49.05 40.01 -49.46
C VAL A 10 -50.51 40.04 -49.03
N SER A 11 -51.33 39.10 -49.53
CA SER A 11 -52.66 38.89 -48.98
C SER A 11 -52.52 38.23 -47.61
N PHE A 12 -52.86 38.97 -46.54
CA PHE A 12 -53.04 38.36 -45.23
C PHE A 12 -54.35 37.57 -45.25
N ALA A 13 -54.25 36.24 -45.29
CA ALA A 13 -55.40 35.39 -44.98
C ALA A 13 -55.90 35.72 -43.56
N PRO A 14 -57.22 35.71 -43.30
CA PRO A 14 -57.73 35.87 -41.94
C PRO A 14 -57.05 34.84 -41.05
N LYS A 15 -56.54 35.28 -39.91
CA LYS A 15 -56.06 34.37 -38.86
C LYS A 15 -57.27 33.59 -38.37
N GLY A 16 -57.42 32.35 -38.84
CA GLY A 16 -58.44 31.44 -38.33
C GLY A 16 -58.31 31.32 -36.82
N ASP A 17 -59.44 31.17 -36.13
CA ASP A 17 -59.47 31.02 -34.68
C ASP A 17 -58.47 29.95 -34.23
N LYS A 18 -57.66 30.30 -33.23
CA LYS A 18 -56.72 29.35 -32.63
C LYS A 18 -57.58 28.30 -31.93
N GLY A 19 -57.78 27.14 -32.57
CA GLY A 19 -58.54 26.03 -32.00
C GLY A 19 -58.13 25.74 -30.57
N ASP A 20 -59.08 25.34 -29.74
CA ASP A 20 -58.86 25.07 -28.32
C ASP A 20 -57.62 24.19 -28.13
N LYS A 21 -56.72 24.63 -27.24
CA LYS A 21 -55.59 23.79 -26.82
C LYS A 21 -56.20 22.61 -26.07
N GLY A 22 -56.27 21.45 -26.72
CA GLY A 22 -56.73 20.21 -26.09
C GLY A 22 -55.98 19.90 -24.78
N ALA A 23 -56.51 18.96 -24.00
CA ALA A 23 -55.93 18.58 -22.72
C ALA A 23 -54.43 18.22 -22.83
N ARG A 24 -53.64 18.55 -21.81
CA ARG A 24 -52.21 18.25 -21.76
C ARG A 24 -51.96 16.81 -21.28
N ILE A 25 -50.88 16.20 -21.75
CA ILE A 25 -50.46 14.89 -21.23
C ILE A 25 -50.06 15.02 -19.76
N ARG A 26 -50.54 14.10 -18.92
CA ARG A 26 -50.01 13.86 -17.57
C ARG A 26 -49.66 12.38 -17.41
N MET A 27 -48.36 12.07 -17.41
CA MET A 27 -47.84 10.71 -17.23
C MET A 27 -47.57 10.43 -15.75
N ARG A 28 -48.04 9.29 -15.23
CA ARG A 28 -47.89 8.90 -13.81
C ARG A 28 -47.73 7.38 -13.67
N VAL A 29 -47.20 6.90 -12.54
CA VAL A 29 -47.29 5.47 -12.19
C VAL A 29 -48.73 5.18 -11.76
N TRP A 30 -49.29 4.05 -12.19
CA TRP A 30 -50.66 3.69 -11.77
C TRP A 30 -50.71 3.44 -10.25
N GLY A 31 -51.75 3.95 -9.60
CA GLY A 31 -52.08 3.68 -8.20
C GLY A 31 -53.60 3.55 -8.02
N ALA A 32 -54.01 2.83 -6.98
CA ALA A 32 -55.42 2.73 -6.60
C ALA A 32 -55.90 3.99 -5.86
N SER A 33 -57.20 4.29 -5.92
CA SER A 33 -57.84 5.46 -5.31
C SER A 33 -57.34 6.81 -5.86
N VAL A 34 -56.87 6.82 -7.11
CA VAL A 34 -56.37 8.03 -7.79
C VAL A 34 -57.35 8.45 -8.89
N SER A 35 -57.64 9.74 -8.97
CA SER A 35 -58.45 10.29 -10.05
C SER A 35 -57.65 10.43 -11.34
N TYR A 36 -58.14 9.76 -12.40
CA TYR A 36 -57.61 9.78 -13.74
C TYR A 36 -58.60 10.42 -14.71
N LEU A 37 -58.08 11.22 -15.65
CA LEU A 37 -58.82 12.09 -16.54
C LEU A 37 -58.62 11.65 -17.99
N GLU A 38 -59.69 11.70 -18.79
CA GLU A 38 -59.63 11.38 -20.22
C GLU A 38 -59.29 12.58 -21.11
N GLY A 39 -59.27 13.80 -20.53
CA GLY A 39 -58.94 15.04 -21.24
C GLY A 39 -60.10 15.68 -22.02
N LYS A 40 -61.34 15.34 -21.68
CA LYS A 40 -62.55 15.94 -22.28
C LYS A 40 -63.19 16.96 -21.35
N GLN A 41 -64.21 17.67 -21.83
CA GLN A 41 -65.04 18.59 -21.02
C GLN A 41 -64.24 19.66 -20.25
N GLY A 42 -63.22 20.24 -20.88
CA GLY A 42 -62.39 21.29 -20.26
C GLY A 42 -61.39 20.79 -19.23
N GLN A 43 -61.20 19.47 -19.10
CA GLN A 43 -60.13 18.91 -18.28
C GLN A 43 -58.76 19.38 -18.77
N GLN A 44 -57.94 19.87 -17.86
CA GLN A 44 -56.60 20.37 -18.18
C GLN A 44 -55.65 19.26 -18.63
N PHE A 45 -55.91 18.02 -18.22
CA PHE A 45 -55.04 16.87 -18.47
C PHE A 45 -55.80 15.66 -19.00
N TYR A 46 -55.12 14.86 -19.82
CA TYR A 46 -55.44 13.45 -20.01
C TYR A 46 -54.32 12.59 -19.41
N ASP A 47 -54.70 11.50 -18.76
CA ASP A 47 -53.77 10.66 -18.02
C ASP A 47 -53.29 9.47 -18.84
N ILE A 48 -51.98 9.27 -18.82
CA ILE A 48 -51.34 8.03 -19.27
C ILE A 48 -50.64 7.43 -18.06
N VAL A 49 -50.87 6.14 -17.78
CA VAL A 49 -50.27 5.45 -16.63
C VAL A 49 -49.35 4.32 -17.05
N LEU A 50 -48.24 4.17 -16.33
CA LEU A 50 -47.38 2.98 -16.43
C LEU A 50 -47.89 1.92 -15.46
N TYR A 51 -48.23 0.74 -15.98
CA TYR A 51 -48.62 -0.44 -15.20
C TYR A 51 -48.08 -1.70 -15.88
N ASP A 52 -47.46 -2.62 -15.13
CA ASP A 52 -46.92 -3.89 -15.67
C ASP A 52 -46.09 -3.72 -16.98
N ASN A 53 -45.22 -2.69 -16.98
CA ASN A 53 -44.35 -2.29 -18.10
C ASN A 53 -45.08 -1.85 -19.39
N LEU A 54 -46.39 -1.62 -19.36
CA LEU A 54 -47.16 -1.06 -20.46
C LEU A 54 -47.75 0.30 -20.09
N LEU A 55 -47.89 1.16 -21.09
CA LEU A 55 -48.58 2.44 -20.94
C LEU A 55 -50.06 2.26 -21.28
N TYR A 56 -50.91 2.79 -20.42
CA TYR A 56 -52.36 2.78 -20.58
C TYR A 56 -52.87 4.21 -20.62
N LEU A 57 -53.60 4.56 -21.68
CA LEU A 57 -54.30 5.84 -21.80
C LEU A 57 -55.65 5.73 -21.10
N CYS A 58 -55.94 6.67 -20.21
CA CYS A 58 -57.26 6.82 -19.63
C CYS A 58 -58.22 7.36 -20.69
N ILE A 59 -59.18 6.54 -21.09
CA ILE A 59 -60.18 6.87 -22.13
C ILE A 59 -61.52 7.30 -21.55
N ARG A 60 -61.69 7.16 -20.23
CA ARG A 60 -62.87 7.61 -19.49
C ARG A 60 -62.47 8.03 -18.08
N SER A 61 -62.83 9.25 -17.71
CA SER A 61 -62.48 9.82 -16.41
C SER A 61 -63.08 9.00 -15.27
N HIS A 62 -62.27 8.61 -14.28
CA HIS A 62 -62.69 7.77 -13.16
C HIS A 62 -61.74 7.89 -11.96
N THR A 63 -62.17 7.36 -10.81
CA THR A 63 -61.28 7.11 -9.67
C THR A 63 -60.90 5.63 -9.69
N SER A 64 -59.61 5.32 -9.75
CA SER A 64 -59.13 3.94 -9.85
C SER A 64 -59.43 3.13 -8.59
N VAL A 65 -59.61 1.82 -8.76
CA VAL A 65 -59.76 0.85 -7.66
C VAL A 65 -58.73 -0.28 -7.82
N SER A 66 -58.31 -0.90 -6.72
CA SER A 66 -57.28 -1.94 -6.73
C SER A 66 -57.68 -3.22 -7.49
N THR A 67 -58.98 -3.48 -7.60
CA THR A 67 -59.56 -4.67 -8.25
C THR A 67 -59.72 -4.53 -9.76
N GLU A 68 -59.52 -3.33 -10.32
CA GLU A 68 -59.64 -3.04 -11.75
C GLU A 68 -58.39 -2.33 -12.26
N THR A 69 -57.26 -3.04 -12.21
CA THR A 69 -56.00 -2.54 -12.76
C THR A 69 -56.13 -2.28 -14.27
N PRO A 70 -55.32 -1.40 -14.88
CA PRO A 70 -55.42 -1.10 -16.31
C PRO A 70 -55.35 -2.34 -17.20
N LYS A 71 -54.49 -3.31 -16.83
CA LYS A 71 -54.37 -4.61 -17.52
C LYS A 71 -55.66 -5.42 -17.42
N GLN A 72 -56.25 -5.54 -16.22
CA GLN A 72 -57.51 -6.27 -16.01
C GLN A 72 -58.68 -5.58 -16.71
N ASN A 73 -58.73 -4.25 -16.67
CA ASN A 73 -59.78 -3.45 -17.30
C ASN A 73 -59.80 -3.67 -18.82
N VAL A 74 -58.63 -3.53 -19.48
CA VAL A 74 -58.47 -3.80 -20.92
C VAL A 74 -58.82 -5.25 -21.26
N ALA A 75 -58.35 -6.22 -20.47
CA ALA A 75 -58.60 -7.64 -20.73
C ALA A 75 -60.07 -8.05 -20.50
N SER A 76 -60.76 -7.44 -19.54
CA SER A 76 -62.13 -7.80 -19.17
C SER A 76 -63.18 -7.38 -20.20
N GLY A 77 -62.93 -6.29 -20.93
CA GLY A 77 -63.87 -5.71 -21.91
C GLY A 77 -65.19 -5.17 -21.34
N LYS A 78 -65.45 -5.32 -20.03
CA LYS A 78 -66.74 -5.00 -19.38
C LYS A 78 -66.94 -3.50 -19.13
N ILE A 79 -65.88 -2.80 -18.71
CA ILE A 79 -65.88 -1.35 -18.53
C ILE A 79 -64.60 -0.82 -19.18
N LYS A 80 -64.71 0.17 -20.07
CA LYS A 80 -63.57 0.70 -20.84
C LYS A 80 -63.05 1.99 -20.20
N TYR A 81 -62.20 1.87 -19.18
CA TYR A 81 -61.50 3.00 -18.56
C TYR A 81 -60.11 3.23 -19.15
N TRP A 82 -59.49 2.16 -19.65
CA TRP A 82 -58.12 2.16 -20.15
C TRP A 82 -58.05 1.59 -21.56
N GLU A 83 -57.13 2.12 -22.36
CA GLU A 83 -56.67 1.47 -23.59
C GLU A 83 -55.14 1.37 -23.59
N VAL A 84 -54.60 0.37 -24.29
CA VAL A 84 -53.14 0.24 -24.44
C VAL A 84 -52.67 1.37 -25.34
N ALA A 85 -51.88 2.29 -24.77
CA ALA A 85 -51.22 3.33 -25.55
C ALA A 85 -50.08 2.66 -26.33
N GLN A 86 -50.24 2.50 -27.65
CA GLN A 86 -49.28 1.76 -28.48
C GLN A 86 -47.85 2.33 -28.32
N SER A 87 -46.91 1.46 -27.96
CA SER A 87 -45.46 1.44 -28.24
C SER A 87 -44.63 2.74 -28.29
N TRP A 88 -44.96 3.78 -27.53
CA TRP A 88 -43.95 4.80 -27.19
C TRP A 88 -43.28 4.35 -25.90
N THR A 89 -42.32 3.43 -26.02
CA THR A 89 -41.41 3.11 -24.93
C THR A 89 -40.63 4.38 -24.60
N PHE A 90 -41.16 5.21 -23.71
CA PHE A 90 -40.36 6.25 -23.06
C PHE A 90 -39.36 5.52 -22.17
N ILE A 91 -38.22 5.14 -22.76
CA ILE A 91 -37.06 4.53 -22.10
C ILE A 91 -36.61 5.38 -20.88
N ALA A 92 -37.07 6.62 -20.77
CA ALA A 92 -36.68 7.58 -19.77
C ALA A 92 -37.57 7.66 -18.50
N THR A 93 -38.80 7.14 -18.46
CA THR A 93 -39.71 7.46 -17.32
C THR A 93 -39.35 6.80 -15.99
N LYS A 94 -38.76 5.60 -15.97
CA LYS A 94 -38.31 4.99 -14.69
C LYS A 94 -37.06 5.66 -14.13
N LEU A 95 -36.07 6.01 -14.97
CA LEU A 95 -34.84 6.66 -14.50
C LEU A 95 -35.07 8.14 -14.10
N LEU A 96 -35.87 8.91 -14.85
CA LEU A 96 -36.08 10.33 -14.56
C LEU A 96 -36.90 10.61 -13.29
N LEU A 97 -37.73 9.66 -12.85
CA LEU A 97 -38.68 9.88 -11.76
C LEU A 97 -38.24 9.25 -10.42
N THR A 98 -37.06 8.62 -10.36
CA THR A 98 -36.63 7.89 -9.16
C THR A 98 -35.57 8.67 -8.36
N GLU A 99 -35.82 8.92 -7.08
CA GLU A 99 -34.86 9.57 -6.15
C GLU A 99 -33.58 8.76 -5.94
N LYS A 100 -33.66 7.42 -6.10
CA LYS A 100 -32.54 6.49 -5.97
C LYS A 100 -32.54 5.48 -7.11
N ILE A 101 -31.45 5.35 -7.83
CA ILE A 101 -31.31 4.34 -8.89
C ILE A 101 -30.78 3.05 -8.27
N LYS A 102 -31.39 1.89 -8.58
CA LYS A 102 -30.86 0.58 -8.15
C LYS A 102 -29.59 0.24 -8.93
N ALA A 103 -28.64 -0.44 -8.31
CA ALA A 103 -27.39 -0.85 -8.96
C ALA A 103 -27.63 -1.64 -10.27
N SER A 104 -28.62 -2.52 -10.32
CA SER A 104 -28.98 -3.31 -11.52
C SER A 104 -29.53 -2.47 -12.68
N MET A 105 -29.78 -1.17 -12.47
CA MET A 105 -30.27 -0.25 -13.49
C MET A 105 -29.15 0.63 -14.06
N ILE A 106 -27.93 0.47 -13.56
CA ILE A 106 -26.74 1.20 -14.03
C ILE A 106 -25.78 0.17 -14.62
N ASP A 107 -25.94 -0.07 -15.91
CA ASP A 107 -24.98 -0.77 -16.77
C ASP A 107 -24.68 0.18 -17.92
N ALA A 108 -23.68 1.04 -17.71
CA ALA A 108 -23.38 2.16 -18.59
C ALA A 108 -21.87 2.37 -18.70
N ASP A 109 -21.41 2.56 -19.93
CA ASP A 109 -20.02 2.90 -20.23
C ASP A 109 -19.77 4.40 -20.05
N GLY A 110 -18.59 4.75 -19.53
CA GLY A 110 -18.12 6.14 -19.48
C GLY A 110 -18.85 7.05 -18.48
N ILE A 111 -19.35 6.52 -17.37
CA ILE A 111 -19.99 7.31 -16.30
C ILE A 111 -19.02 8.39 -15.80
N ARG A 112 -19.37 9.65 -16.01
CA ARG A 112 -18.71 10.81 -15.40
C ARG A 112 -19.62 11.41 -14.34
N ALA A 113 -19.18 11.33 -13.09
CA ALA A 113 -19.87 11.91 -11.96
C ALA A 113 -19.01 13.00 -11.32
N VAL A 114 -19.67 13.98 -10.69
CA VAL A 114 -19.02 15.13 -10.04
C VAL A 114 -19.52 15.18 -8.60
N ASN A 115 -18.62 15.47 -7.65
CA ASN A 115 -18.93 15.54 -6.23
C ASN A 115 -19.52 14.24 -5.67
N VAL A 116 -18.91 13.11 -6.02
CA VAL A 116 -19.29 11.80 -5.49
C VAL A 116 -18.55 11.53 -4.20
N ASP A 117 -19.27 11.20 -3.15
CA ASP A 117 -18.75 10.54 -1.95
C ASP A 117 -19.09 9.04 -2.05
N ILE A 118 -18.07 8.18 -2.00
CA ILE A 118 -18.24 6.73 -2.16
C ILE A 118 -17.88 6.05 -0.84
N SER A 119 -18.90 5.50 -0.18
CA SER A 119 -18.74 4.57 0.93
C SER A 119 -18.80 3.12 0.45
N GLY A 120 -17.90 2.26 0.90
CA GLY A 120 -17.91 0.82 0.60
C GLY A 120 -16.69 0.34 -0.20
N LYS A 121 -16.79 -0.85 -0.81
CA LYS A 121 -15.72 -1.42 -1.63
C LYS A 121 -15.70 -0.80 -3.02
N ILE A 122 -14.53 -0.32 -3.44
CA ILE A 122 -14.24 0.07 -4.82
C ILE A 122 -13.33 -1.00 -5.42
N THR A 123 -13.71 -1.57 -6.56
CA THR A 123 -12.86 -2.46 -7.36
C THR A 123 -12.52 -1.73 -8.65
N ALA A 124 -11.23 -1.45 -8.85
CA ALA A 124 -10.71 -0.84 -10.07
C ALA A 124 -9.49 -1.63 -10.52
N ASP A 125 -9.56 -2.23 -11.71
CA ASP A 125 -8.45 -3.01 -12.25
C ASP A 125 -7.42 -2.13 -12.96
N SER A 126 -7.81 -0.91 -13.36
CA SER A 126 -6.93 0.12 -13.90
C SER A 126 -7.53 1.53 -13.73
N GLY A 127 -6.70 2.57 -13.86
CA GLY A 127 -7.16 3.96 -13.95
C GLY A 127 -6.28 4.94 -13.16
N ARG A 128 -6.75 6.18 -13.02
CA ARG A 128 -6.10 7.22 -12.21
C ARG A 128 -7.01 7.67 -11.07
N ILE A 129 -6.42 7.83 -9.89
CA ILE A 129 -7.06 8.43 -8.70
C ILE A 129 -6.22 9.64 -8.32
N GLY A 130 -6.61 10.84 -8.75
CA GLY A 130 -5.77 12.03 -8.56
C GLY A 130 -4.38 11.86 -9.18
N PRO A 131 -3.27 12.08 -8.43
CA PRO A 131 -1.90 11.85 -8.91
C PRO A 131 -1.50 10.37 -8.93
N PHE A 132 -2.34 9.47 -8.41
CA PHE A 132 -2.05 8.05 -8.32
C PHE A 132 -2.56 7.29 -9.54
N SER A 133 -1.83 6.26 -9.95
CA SER A 133 -2.23 5.33 -11.01
C SER A 133 -2.44 3.94 -10.43
N ILE A 134 -3.49 3.25 -10.87
CA ILE A 134 -3.72 1.83 -10.66
C ILE A 134 -3.42 1.14 -11.98
N ASP A 135 -2.44 0.25 -11.96
CA ASP A 135 -2.12 -0.61 -13.09
C ASP A 135 -1.56 -1.93 -12.58
N SER A 136 -2.01 -3.05 -13.18
CA SER A 136 -1.48 -4.39 -12.93
C SER A 136 -1.38 -4.76 -11.43
N GLY A 137 -2.37 -4.36 -10.63
CA GLY A 137 -2.41 -4.63 -9.18
C GLY A 137 -1.47 -3.77 -8.33
N MET A 138 -0.90 -2.70 -8.90
CA MET A 138 0.00 -1.77 -8.21
C MET A 138 -0.63 -0.37 -8.14
N LEU A 139 -0.57 0.25 -6.95
CA LEU A 139 -0.84 1.67 -6.78
C LEU A 139 0.49 2.43 -6.85
N SER A 140 0.61 3.33 -7.81
CA SER A 140 1.84 4.12 -8.00
C SER A 140 1.57 5.61 -7.94
N SER A 141 2.52 6.35 -7.37
CA SER A 141 2.56 7.81 -7.45
C SER A 141 3.90 8.21 -8.04
N LYS A 142 3.89 9.21 -8.92
CA LYS A 142 5.12 9.87 -9.33
C LYS A 142 4.90 11.36 -9.53
N THR A 143 5.88 12.16 -9.12
CA THR A 143 5.96 13.58 -9.42
C THR A 143 7.28 13.88 -10.09
N LEU A 144 7.30 14.90 -10.96
CA LEU A 144 8.53 15.40 -11.55
C LEU A 144 9.44 15.90 -10.44
N TYR A 145 10.71 15.52 -10.49
CA TYR A 145 11.75 16.04 -9.62
C TYR A 145 12.08 17.47 -10.08
N GLU A 146 12.17 18.40 -9.13
CA GLU A 146 12.35 19.81 -9.43
C GLU A 146 13.61 20.06 -10.29
N GLY A 147 13.41 20.75 -11.42
CA GLY A 147 14.48 21.13 -12.33
C GLY A 147 15.08 20.00 -13.16
N THR A 148 14.42 18.83 -13.27
CA THR A 148 14.87 17.71 -14.12
C THR A 148 13.72 17.00 -14.84
N ASP A 149 14.04 16.09 -15.76
CA ASP A 149 13.10 15.16 -16.43
C ASP A 149 12.94 13.82 -15.68
N SER A 150 13.39 13.76 -14.42
CA SER A 150 13.37 12.54 -13.59
C SER A 150 12.22 12.58 -12.59
N HIS A 151 11.76 11.43 -12.13
CA HIS A 151 10.64 11.36 -11.19
C HIS A 151 11.05 10.83 -9.82
N VAL A 152 10.27 11.22 -8.81
CA VAL A 152 10.25 10.59 -7.48
C VAL A 152 8.86 10.08 -7.19
N GLY A 153 8.80 8.98 -6.45
CA GLY A 153 7.54 8.30 -6.27
C GLY A 153 7.57 7.16 -5.28
N PHE A 154 6.43 6.48 -5.22
CA PHE A 154 6.34 5.18 -4.58
C PHE A 154 5.45 4.23 -5.36
N ASN A 155 5.71 2.94 -5.16
CA ASN A 155 4.90 1.83 -5.63
C ASN A 155 4.40 1.04 -4.42
N LEU A 156 3.11 0.71 -4.41
CA LEU A 156 2.47 -0.15 -3.42
C LEU A 156 1.86 -1.36 -4.13
N SER A 157 2.30 -2.55 -3.73
CA SER A 157 1.80 -3.83 -4.22
C SER A 157 1.50 -4.77 -3.05
N ALA A 158 0.96 -5.96 -3.35
CA ALA A 158 0.67 -6.97 -2.32
C ALA A 158 1.92 -7.48 -1.58
N GLY A 159 3.10 -7.42 -2.18
CA GLY A 159 4.33 -8.00 -1.62
C GLY A 159 5.43 -6.98 -1.26
N GLN A 160 5.29 -5.73 -1.70
CA GLN A 160 6.35 -4.73 -1.58
C GLN A 160 5.79 -3.30 -1.62
N ILE A 161 6.37 -2.45 -0.78
CA ILE A 161 6.34 -0.99 -0.87
C ILE A 161 7.73 -0.54 -1.35
N GLU A 162 7.79 0.30 -2.37
CA GLU A 162 9.04 0.86 -2.88
C GLU A 162 8.93 2.38 -2.94
N PHE A 163 9.88 3.09 -2.33
CA PHE A 163 10.12 4.51 -2.55
C PHE A 163 11.32 4.66 -3.47
N TYR A 164 11.23 5.50 -4.51
CA TYR A 164 12.27 5.63 -5.51
C TYR A 164 12.53 7.07 -5.95
N ASN A 165 13.76 7.31 -6.41
CA ASN A 165 14.18 8.54 -7.07
C ASN A 165 15.02 8.21 -8.31
N GLU A 166 14.48 8.49 -9.49
CA GLU A 166 15.11 8.22 -10.78
C GLU A 166 16.39 9.05 -10.99
N ARG A 167 16.46 10.26 -10.41
CA ARG A 167 17.63 11.16 -10.56
C ARG A 167 18.86 10.59 -9.84
N THR A 168 18.67 10.08 -8.63
CA THR A 168 19.76 9.59 -7.77
C THR A 168 19.90 8.07 -7.80
N PHE A 169 19.02 7.37 -8.52
CA PHE A 169 18.93 5.90 -8.54
C PHE A 169 18.74 5.30 -7.14
N ALA A 170 18.19 6.12 -6.24
CA ALA A 170 17.92 5.79 -4.85
C ALA A 170 16.63 4.97 -4.76
N ARG A 171 16.64 3.90 -3.97
CA ARG A 171 15.42 3.15 -3.65
C ARG A 171 15.45 2.59 -2.23
N VAL A 172 14.27 2.57 -1.62
CA VAL A 172 13.99 1.91 -0.34
C VAL A 172 12.81 0.98 -0.56
N LYS A 173 13.03 -0.32 -0.37
CA LYS A 173 12.01 -1.36 -0.53
C LYS A 173 11.69 -2.00 0.82
N ILE A 174 10.42 -2.26 1.09
CA ILE A 174 9.92 -2.84 2.33
C ILE A 174 8.90 -3.93 1.99
N GLY A 175 9.04 -5.11 2.58
CA GLY A 175 8.08 -6.21 2.45
C GLY A 175 8.72 -7.55 2.10
N GLY A 176 7.98 -8.64 2.30
CA GLY A 176 8.50 -10.02 2.27
C GLY A 176 9.03 -10.52 0.92
N ASN A 177 8.68 -9.86 -0.20
CA ASN A 177 9.25 -10.17 -1.52
C ASN A 177 10.48 -9.31 -1.87
N THR A 178 10.95 -8.48 -0.94
CA THR A 178 12.13 -7.65 -1.14
C THR A 178 13.39 -8.50 -1.03
N LYS A 179 14.34 -8.29 -1.95
CA LYS A 179 15.59 -9.05 -2.00
C LYS A 179 16.79 -8.14 -2.15
N PHE A 180 17.86 -8.46 -1.45
CA PHE A 180 19.18 -7.87 -1.60
C PHE A 180 20.11 -8.86 -2.30
N VAL A 181 20.96 -8.39 -3.22
CA VAL A 181 21.93 -9.22 -3.94
C VAL A 181 23.33 -8.69 -3.65
N THR A 182 24.23 -9.56 -3.16
CA THR A 182 25.63 -9.19 -2.92
C THR A 182 26.38 -8.97 -4.22
N ILE A 183 27.57 -8.36 -4.13
CA ILE A 183 28.49 -8.22 -5.26
C ILE A 183 28.92 -9.57 -5.87
N GLU A 184 28.84 -10.65 -5.09
CA GLU A 184 29.13 -12.02 -5.51
C GLU A 184 27.93 -12.70 -6.19
N GLY A 185 26.79 -12.02 -6.30
CA GLY A 185 25.57 -12.52 -6.92
C GLY A 185 24.67 -13.34 -6.00
N ILE A 186 24.93 -13.38 -4.69
CA ILE A 186 24.11 -14.13 -3.73
C ILE A 186 22.90 -13.29 -3.34
N SER A 187 21.69 -13.86 -3.47
CA SER A 187 20.43 -13.20 -3.13
C SER A 187 19.95 -13.57 -1.73
N TYR A 188 19.52 -12.58 -0.95
CA TYR A 188 18.92 -12.71 0.37
C TYR A 188 17.53 -12.08 0.38
N ASP A 189 16.56 -12.71 1.03
CA ASP A 189 15.28 -12.07 1.32
C ASP A 189 15.51 -11.02 2.42
N ALA A 190 14.97 -9.82 2.21
CA ALA A 190 15.15 -8.68 3.09
C ALA A 190 13.78 -8.14 3.52
N GLY A 191 13.63 -7.80 4.81
CA GLY A 191 12.46 -7.04 5.25
C GLY A 191 12.50 -5.60 4.73
N ILE A 192 13.69 -5.00 4.78
CA ILE A 192 14.00 -3.65 4.29
C ILE A 192 15.28 -3.73 3.46
N ASP A 193 15.26 -3.19 2.24
CA ASP A 193 16.40 -3.09 1.33
C ASP A 193 16.57 -1.64 0.87
N ILE A 194 17.71 -1.04 1.22
CA ILE A 194 18.05 0.35 0.91
C ILE A 194 19.23 0.33 -0.05
N GLN A 195 19.05 0.89 -1.25
CA GLN A 195 20.08 0.88 -2.28
C GLN A 195 20.23 2.26 -2.92
N SER A 196 21.47 2.68 -3.10
CA SER A 196 21.81 3.82 -3.94
C SER A 196 23.22 3.69 -4.48
N PRO A 197 23.41 3.75 -5.81
CA PRO A 197 24.74 3.78 -6.38
C PRO A 197 25.36 5.19 -6.30
N ASN A 198 24.55 6.25 -6.19
CA ASN A 198 24.99 7.63 -6.43
C ASN A 198 24.62 8.63 -5.32
N ALA A 199 23.92 8.21 -4.26
CA ALA A 199 23.54 9.09 -3.15
C ALA A 199 23.75 8.42 -1.79
N MET A 200 24.08 9.24 -0.78
CA MET A 200 24.06 8.78 0.60
C MET A 200 22.61 8.61 1.05
N ILE A 201 22.16 7.36 1.18
CA ILE A 201 20.90 7.02 1.84
C ILE A 201 21.24 6.22 3.08
N GLY A 202 20.87 6.76 4.23
CA GLY A 202 21.10 6.13 5.51
C GLY A 202 19.82 6.03 6.31
N MET A 203 19.77 5.05 7.20
CA MET A 203 18.81 5.04 8.31
C MET A 203 19.42 5.84 9.46
N HIS A 204 18.82 6.98 9.79
CA HIS A 204 19.23 7.79 10.95
C HIS A 204 18.24 7.60 12.09
N ILE A 205 18.71 7.05 13.19
CA ILE A 205 17.93 6.89 14.42
C ILE A 205 18.46 7.90 15.43
N LYS A 206 17.72 9.00 15.63
CA LYS A 206 18.06 10.05 16.60
C LYS A 206 17.12 9.99 17.80
N THR A 207 17.39 9.06 18.71
CA THR A 207 16.64 8.94 19.98
C THR A 207 17.48 8.18 21.01
N LEU A 208 17.14 8.34 22.29
CA LEU A 208 17.92 7.81 23.41
C LEU A 208 17.85 6.28 23.55
N SER A 209 16.90 5.58 22.91
CA SER A 209 16.59 4.18 23.30
C SER A 209 15.99 3.29 22.21
N ILE A 210 16.46 3.37 20.96
CA ILE A 210 16.10 2.38 19.94
C ILE A 210 17.36 1.66 19.47
N PRO A 211 17.67 0.46 20.00
CA PRO A 211 18.76 -0.36 19.51
C PRO A 211 18.33 -1.17 18.26
N LEU A 212 19.31 -1.65 17.51
CA LEU A 212 19.13 -2.77 16.59
C LEU A 212 19.22 -4.07 17.40
N PHE A 213 18.12 -4.82 17.53
CA PHE A 213 18.10 -6.14 18.15
C PHE A 213 18.24 -7.24 17.09
N VAL A 214 19.11 -8.21 17.36
CA VAL A 214 19.28 -9.43 16.56
C VAL A 214 19.17 -10.62 17.50
N GLU A 215 18.06 -11.35 17.42
CA GLU A 215 17.82 -12.56 18.21
C GLU A 215 18.18 -13.80 17.38
N GLY A 216 19.39 -14.31 17.58
CA GLY A 216 19.95 -15.38 16.75
C GLY A 216 20.41 -14.90 15.37
N GLY A 217 21.31 -15.66 14.75
CA GLY A 217 21.93 -15.27 13.48
C GLY A 217 23.07 -14.26 13.62
N ASN A 218 23.57 -13.78 12.48
CA ASN A 218 24.75 -12.91 12.40
C ASN A 218 24.39 -11.52 11.87
N ILE A 219 25.14 -10.51 12.30
CA ILE A 219 25.18 -9.20 11.63
C ILE A 219 26.29 -9.25 10.58
N PHE A 220 25.92 -9.09 9.31
CA PHE A 220 26.88 -9.05 8.21
C PHE A 220 27.21 -7.60 7.86
N LEU A 221 28.50 -7.25 7.93
CA LEU A 221 29.04 -5.96 7.52
C LEU A 221 29.93 -6.17 6.29
N HIS A 222 29.32 -6.10 5.11
CA HIS A 222 29.96 -6.47 3.84
C HIS A 222 30.06 -5.24 2.92
N PRO A 223 31.18 -4.50 2.92
CA PRO A 223 31.40 -3.43 1.96
C PRO A 223 31.79 -3.99 0.58
N ASN A 224 31.53 -3.23 -0.49
CA ASN A 224 32.08 -3.54 -1.81
C ASN A 224 33.62 -3.46 -1.83
N ASN A 225 34.26 -3.95 -2.89
CA ASN A 225 35.72 -4.04 -3.03
C ASN A 225 36.48 -2.72 -2.75
N ASP A 226 35.86 -1.57 -3.04
CA ASP A 226 36.47 -0.25 -2.87
C ASP A 226 35.87 0.55 -1.70
N SER A 227 35.16 -0.12 -0.78
CA SER A 227 34.43 0.52 0.31
C SER A 227 34.85 -0.04 1.68
N TYR A 228 34.62 0.75 2.72
CA TYR A 228 34.86 0.33 4.11
C TYR A 228 33.58 0.44 4.91
N VAL A 229 33.38 -0.49 5.84
CA VAL A 229 32.44 -0.30 6.94
C VAL A 229 33.21 0.34 8.09
N SER A 230 32.79 1.53 8.50
CA SER A 230 33.31 2.19 9.69
C SER A 230 32.34 2.00 10.85
N LEU A 231 32.84 1.45 11.96
CA LEU A 231 32.12 1.34 13.22
C LEU A 231 32.79 2.26 14.24
N HIS A 232 32.09 3.33 14.62
CA HIS A 232 32.58 4.23 15.66
C HIS A 232 31.94 3.87 17.00
N GLY A 233 32.77 3.37 17.92
CA GLY A 233 32.33 2.94 19.23
C GLY A 233 31.76 1.52 19.20
N ILE A 234 32.56 0.55 19.64
CA ILE A 234 32.10 -0.77 20.03
C ILE A 234 32.31 -0.87 21.53
N VAL A 235 31.24 -1.10 22.28
CA VAL A 235 31.34 -1.38 23.72
C VAL A 235 31.25 -2.88 23.88
N GLY A 236 32.41 -3.53 23.98
CA GLY A 236 32.49 -4.92 24.40
C GLY A 236 32.29 -5.04 25.91
N ASN A 237 31.65 -6.12 26.36
CA ASN A 237 31.64 -6.44 27.79
C ASN A 237 32.99 -7.06 28.18
N TRP A 238 33.65 -6.51 29.19
CA TRP A 238 34.93 -7.00 29.72
C TRP A 238 34.75 -7.56 31.11
N ARG A 239 35.21 -8.79 31.34
CA ARG A 239 35.28 -9.34 32.70
C ARG A 239 36.54 -8.86 33.40
N ASN A 240 36.36 -8.11 34.48
CA ASN A 240 37.47 -7.68 35.33
C ASN A 240 37.89 -8.79 36.29
N ILE A 241 39.19 -9.10 36.34
CA ILE A 241 39.76 -10.15 37.18
C ILE A 241 40.88 -9.56 38.04
N SER A 242 40.74 -9.66 39.37
CA SER A 242 41.70 -9.13 40.35
C SER A 242 42.34 -10.22 41.21
N VAL A 243 41.81 -11.45 41.17
CA VAL A 243 42.22 -12.60 41.98
C VAL A 243 42.28 -13.86 41.12
N SER A 244 43.03 -14.86 41.56
CA SER A 244 43.10 -16.16 40.88
C SER A 244 41.72 -16.79 40.71
N THR A 245 41.40 -17.24 39.49
CA THR A 245 40.07 -17.77 39.12
C THR A 245 40.15 -18.59 37.85
N SER A 246 39.09 -19.33 37.53
CA SER A 246 38.89 -19.93 36.21
C SER A 246 38.05 -19.02 35.31
N LEU A 247 38.41 -18.98 34.03
CA LEU A 247 37.59 -18.45 32.96
C LEU A 247 36.53 -19.48 32.57
N ASN A 248 35.45 -19.00 31.93
CA ASN A 248 34.41 -19.85 31.35
C ASN A 248 34.23 -19.55 29.86
N ASN A 249 33.42 -20.34 29.16
CA ASN A 249 33.24 -20.24 27.71
C ASN A 249 32.59 -18.92 27.23
N ASN A 250 32.05 -18.09 28.13
CA ASN A 250 31.50 -16.77 27.79
C ASN A 250 32.51 -15.63 27.98
N ASP A 251 33.73 -15.92 28.45
CA ASP A 251 34.76 -14.91 28.66
C ASP A 251 35.54 -14.66 27.35
N ASP A 252 35.05 -13.73 26.52
CA ASP A 252 35.74 -13.34 25.27
C ASP A 252 36.67 -12.14 25.45
N ASN A 253 36.35 -11.23 26.37
CA ASN A 253 37.18 -10.07 26.70
C ASN A 253 37.44 -10.02 28.21
N VAL A 254 38.70 -10.05 28.60
CA VAL A 254 39.13 -10.11 30.01
C VAL A 254 40.11 -9.00 30.32
N MET A 255 39.91 -8.32 31.45
CA MET A 255 40.81 -7.29 31.94
C MET A 255 41.38 -7.71 33.30
N PHE A 256 42.69 -7.89 33.36
CA PHE A 256 43.41 -8.22 34.58
C PHE A 256 43.79 -6.93 35.31
N ILE A 257 43.11 -6.68 36.43
CA ILE A 257 43.24 -5.49 37.27
C ILE A 257 43.93 -5.81 38.62
N ASN A 258 44.56 -6.98 38.71
CA ASN A 258 45.33 -7.41 39.86
C ASN A 258 46.59 -6.56 40.05
N THR A 259 46.99 -6.37 41.31
CA THR A 259 48.22 -5.70 41.69
C THR A 259 49.36 -6.68 41.97
N GLY A 260 49.06 -7.81 42.63
CA GLY A 260 49.99 -8.93 42.86
C GLY A 260 49.90 -9.99 41.76
N ASN A 261 50.64 -11.09 41.92
CA ASN A 261 50.59 -12.20 40.96
C ASN A 261 49.34 -13.06 41.17
N ILE A 262 48.63 -13.38 40.09
CA ILE A 262 47.48 -14.28 40.10
C ILE A 262 47.66 -15.43 39.12
N GLU A 263 46.92 -16.51 39.35
CA GLU A 263 46.83 -17.65 38.45
C GLU A 263 45.41 -17.75 37.89
N VAL A 264 45.29 -17.79 36.57
CA VAL A 264 44.01 -17.80 35.87
C VAL A 264 43.91 -19.04 35.00
N THR A 265 42.95 -19.90 35.30
CA THR A 265 42.75 -21.14 34.55
C THR A 265 41.92 -20.86 33.30
N LEU A 266 42.42 -21.27 32.14
CA LEU A 266 41.72 -21.24 30.86
C LEU A 266 40.47 -22.13 30.87
N PRO A 267 39.43 -21.78 30.10
CA PRO A 267 38.23 -22.60 30.03
C PRO A 267 38.51 -23.91 29.26
N PRO A 268 37.57 -24.87 29.27
CA PRO A 268 37.67 -26.06 28.42
C PRO A 268 37.94 -25.71 26.95
N ASP A 269 38.67 -26.58 26.25
CA ASP A 269 39.04 -26.35 24.85
C ASP A 269 37.80 -26.27 23.95
N VAL A 270 37.52 -25.07 23.43
CA VAL A 270 36.46 -24.82 22.44
C VAL A 270 37.10 -24.29 21.17
N PRO A 271 37.22 -25.10 20.09
CA PRO A 271 37.88 -24.69 18.86
C PRO A 271 37.34 -23.36 18.32
N GLY A 272 38.25 -22.41 18.08
CA GLY A 272 37.93 -21.08 17.59
C GLY A 272 37.66 -20.03 18.67
N HIS A 273 37.45 -20.43 19.94
CA HIS A 273 37.28 -19.50 21.05
C HIS A 273 38.53 -18.62 21.18
N THR A 274 38.32 -17.31 21.28
CA THR A 274 39.37 -16.30 21.33
C THR A 274 39.12 -15.41 22.53
N ILE A 275 40.10 -15.35 23.42
CA ILE A 275 40.05 -14.53 24.63
C ILE A 275 41.01 -13.37 24.43
N TYR A 276 40.46 -12.17 24.27
CA TYR A 276 41.22 -10.93 24.30
C TYR A 276 41.52 -10.57 25.74
N PHE A 277 42.78 -10.22 26.02
CA PHE A 277 43.17 -9.80 27.36
C PHE A 277 43.88 -8.46 27.37
N LYS A 278 43.67 -7.72 28.46
CA LYS A 278 44.47 -6.56 28.85
C LYS A 278 44.97 -6.75 30.28
N ARG A 279 46.27 -6.61 30.50
CA ARG A 279 46.93 -6.64 31.81
C ARG A 279 47.31 -5.23 32.24
N MET A 280 46.91 -4.84 33.45
CA MET A 280 47.14 -3.48 33.95
C MET A 280 48.46 -3.32 34.71
N SER A 281 48.76 -4.17 35.70
CA SER A 281 50.06 -4.10 36.39
C SER A 281 50.59 -5.43 36.93
N GLY A 282 49.76 -6.22 37.64
CA GLY A 282 50.19 -7.44 38.31
C GLY A 282 50.54 -8.57 37.34
N GLY A 283 51.34 -9.55 37.79
CA GLY A 283 51.66 -10.74 37.02
C GLY A 283 50.44 -11.65 36.87
N VAL A 284 50.28 -12.26 35.70
CA VAL A 284 49.18 -13.19 35.44
C VAL A 284 49.78 -14.44 34.84
N ARG A 285 49.60 -15.57 35.53
CA ARG A 285 49.94 -16.89 35.02
C ARG A 285 48.68 -17.55 34.48
N LEU A 286 48.67 -17.90 33.19
CA LEU A 286 47.63 -18.75 32.64
C LEU A 286 47.96 -20.22 32.89
N THR A 287 46.96 -20.98 33.32
CA THR A 287 47.04 -22.44 33.53
C THR A 287 45.82 -23.13 32.93
N GLY A 288 45.81 -24.47 32.93
CA GLY A 288 44.71 -25.25 32.36
C GLY A 288 44.77 -25.36 30.83
N GLY A 289 44.11 -26.40 30.31
CA GLY A 289 44.22 -26.77 28.89
C GLY A 289 45.65 -27.14 28.47
N ARG A 290 45.88 -27.22 27.17
CA ARG A 290 47.20 -27.50 26.57
C ARG A 290 47.73 -26.22 25.96
N ILE A 291 48.72 -25.59 26.58
CA ILE A 291 49.15 -24.24 26.20
C ILE A 291 50.33 -24.30 25.24
N LEU A 292 50.25 -23.51 24.17
CA LEU A 292 51.35 -23.24 23.25
C LEU A 292 51.71 -21.73 23.35
N PRO A 293 52.91 -21.40 23.87
CA PRO A 293 53.34 -20.00 24.05
C PRO A 293 53.44 -19.18 22.77
N ALA A 294 53.59 -19.87 21.64
CA ALA A 294 53.62 -19.29 20.31
C ALA A 294 53.17 -20.35 19.30
N PRO A 295 52.73 -19.95 18.09
CA PRO A 295 52.45 -20.89 17.00
C PRO A 295 53.65 -21.80 16.72
N GLY A 296 53.45 -23.12 16.79
CA GLY A 296 54.52 -24.11 16.59
C GLY A 296 55.49 -24.28 17.77
N GLY A 297 55.21 -23.67 18.92
CA GLY A 297 55.99 -23.84 20.15
C GLY A 297 55.85 -25.22 20.78
N LYS A 298 56.53 -25.42 21.91
CA LYS A 298 56.39 -26.63 22.74
C LYS A 298 55.21 -26.47 23.71
N GLU A 299 54.46 -27.55 23.90
CA GLU A 299 53.38 -27.61 24.89
C GLU A 299 53.89 -27.35 26.31
N MET A 300 53.19 -26.49 27.04
CA MET A 300 53.46 -26.15 28.44
C MET A 300 52.18 -26.28 29.28
N SER A 301 52.36 -26.52 30.59
CA SER A 301 51.26 -26.58 31.56
C SER A 301 50.80 -25.19 32.05
N SER A 302 51.62 -24.17 31.80
CA SER A 302 51.35 -22.78 32.20
C SER A 302 52.14 -21.80 31.34
N ILE A 303 51.69 -20.55 31.30
CA ILE A 303 52.43 -19.43 30.70
C ILE A 303 52.22 -18.15 31.50
N ASP A 304 53.29 -17.41 31.75
CA ASP A 304 53.20 -16.07 32.33
C ASP A 304 52.92 -15.04 31.23
N LEU A 305 51.94 -14.17 31.46
CA LEU A 305 51.60 -13.09 30.54
C LEU A 305 52.58 -11.94 30.70
N ASP A 306 53.69 -12.00 29.98
CA ASP A 306 54.71 -10.95 29.99
C ASP A 306 54.21 -9.65 29.32
N TYR A 307 53.23 -9.75 28.43
CA TYR A 307 52.70 -8.64 27.64
C TYR A 307 51.51 -7.94 28.31
N ALA A 308 51.36 -6.65 28.04
CA ALA A 308 50.25 -5.85 28.55
C ALA A 308 48.91 -6.15 27.83
N SER A 309 48.95 -6.70 26.62
CA SER A 309 47.76 -7.05 25.84
C SER A 309 48.08 -8.10 24.79
N GLY A 310 47.06 -8.86 24.42
CA GLY A 310 47.12 -9.84 23.36
C GLY A 310 45.81 -10.62 23.30
N PHE A 311 45.86 -11.77 22.65
CA PHE A 311 44.76 -12.73 22.71
C PHE A 311 45.29 -14.15 22.78
N VAL A 312 44.51 -15.03 23.39
CA VAL A 312 44.77 -16.47 23.39
C VAL A 312 43.63 -17.12 22.63
N LYS A 313 43.97 -17.96 21.64
CA LYS A 313 42.99 -18.61 20.78
C LYS A 313 43.11 -20.12 20.90
N CYS A 314 41.98 -20.79 21.10
CA CYS A 314 41.91 -22.24 21.04
C CYS A 314 41.98 -22.69 19.57
N MET A 315 43.12 -23.25 19.17
CA MET A 315 43.36 -23.79 17.82
C MET A 315 43.38 -25.31 17.89
N GLY A 316 42.25 -25.93 17.58
CA GLY A 316 42.04 -27.36 17.85
C GLY A 316 41.94 -27.58 19.36
N ASN A 317 42.89 -28.33 19.91
CA ASN A 317 42.94 -28.69 21.34
C ASN A 317 44.12 -28.02 22.05
N TYR A 318 44.54 -26.85 21.56
CA TYR A 318 45.63 -26.08 22.15
C TYR A 318 45.22 -24.62 22.29
N TRP A 319 45.56 -24.02 23.43
CA TRP A 319 45.50 -22.58 23.63
C TRP A 319 46.79 -21.95 23.14
N VAL A 320 46.70 -21.26 22.01
CA VAL A 320 47.84 -20.61 21.36
C VAL A 320 47.80 -19.12 21.69
N MET A 321 48.91 -18.62 22.22
CA MET A 321 49.05 -17.20 22.53
C MET A 321 49.49 -16.39 21.31
N PHE A 322 48.84 -15.24 21.12
CA PHE A 322 49.18 -14.24 20.13
C PHE A 322 49.32 -12.88 20.81
N TYR A 323 50.40 -12.18 20.53
CA TYR A 323 50.67 -10.86 21.07
C TYR A 323 51.32 -10.01 19.99
N CYS A 324 51.09 -8.70 20.06
CA CYS A 324 51.79 -7.72 19.24
C CYS A 324 52.77 -7.00 20.17
N GLY A 325 54.07 -7.09 19.85
CA GLY A 325 55.13 -6.31 20.49
C GLY A 325 55.26 -4.95 19.85
#